data_AF-A0A7S3AJW5-F1
#
_entry.id   AF-A0A7S3AJW5-F1
#
_cell.length_a   1.000
_cell.length_b   1.000
_cell.length_c   1.000
_cell.angle_alpha   90.00
_cell.angle_beta   90.00
_cell.angle_gamma   90.00
#
_symmetry.space_group_name_H-M   'P 1'
#
loop_
_entity.id
_entity.type
_entity.pdbx_description
1 polymer ?
#
loop_
_entity_poly.entity_id
_entity_poly.type
_entity_poly.pdbx_seq_one_letter_code
_entity_poly.pdbx_strand_id
1 'polypeptide(L)'
;MHIDLPHATFERAEHDAVVAALRAKLLTLGAGGMSKQISPAAFEEHVASAWDATGSAVGGTPVEGWLRERYWAARSYDLAYADAQVHLRKWGAQVAGNSFVPNFGARASAALNASLAMFDVGVADCSVSSEAMLSQRRSRLQKALQADVQELFSKQHRLLTLTTLNHFKAQLLKVVSRSGVPQQWQQDSLRRSAEKQFDAALSALLVPSLGGPTRQQLNTAFGQQLTEQTSKYLESPPMQLQAMNAMRRRTGKAQKPPRGMRVGLGVVGAARSKIGGGQGNLQTFAGYTSGLNSAHFMFANDGFIPDSSGSEPPPLRFQPKMNFDISI
;
A
#
# COMPACT_ATOMS: atom_id res chain seq x y z
N MET A 1 -22.23 -15.08 72.67
CA MET A 1 -22.04 -15.23 74.13
C MET A 1 -21.10 -14.11 74.56
N HIS A 2 -21.62 -13.07 75.20
CA HIS A 2 -20.80 -11.98 75.72
C HIS A 2 -20.24 -12.44 77.07
N ILE A 3 -18.93 -12.33 77.27
CA ILE A 3 -18.28 -12.57 78.57
C ILE A 3 -17.49 -11.31 78.85
N ASP A 4 -17.84 -10.63 79.94
CA ASP A 4 -17.09 -9.47 80.40
C ASP A 4 -15.96 -9.97 81.29
N LEU A 5 -14.72 -9.68 80.89
CA LEU A 5 -13.52 -10.04 81.62
C LEU A 5 -13.06 -8.82 82.45
N PRO A 6 -13.15 -8.89 83.80
CA PRO A 6 -12.65 -7.84 84.69
C PRO A 6 -11.16 -7.61 84.50
N HIS A 7 -10.65 -6.45 84.92
CA HIS A 7 -9.25 -6.12 84.66
C HIS A 7 -8.30 -7.00 85.49
N ALA A 8 -7.50 -7.83 84.82
CA ALA A 8 -6.65 -8.88 85.43
C ALA A 8 -5.75 -8.40 86.58
N THR A 9 -5.29 -7.14 86.53
CA THR A 9 -4.39 -6.56 87.52
C THR A 9 -5.11 -5.88 88.70
N PHE A 10 -6.27 -5.27 88.48
CA PHE A 10 -6.92 -4.39 89.46
C PHE A 10 -8.09 -5.08 90.18
N GLU A 11 -8.73 -6.05 89.53
CA GLU A 11 -9.88 -6.80 90.04
C GLU A 11 -9.55 -8.30 90.00
N ARG A 12 -8.35 -8.66 90.49
CA ARG A 12 -7.76 -9.98 90.30
C ARG A 12 -8.62 -11.12 90.82
N ALA A 13 -9.26 -10.94 91.97
CA ALA A 13 -10.15 -11.95 92.54
C ALA A 13 -11.39 -12.20 91.66
N GLU A 14 -11.96 -11.14 91.08
CA GLU A 14 -13.13 -11.24 90.19
C GLU A 14 -12.74 -11.77 88.81
N HIS A 15 -11.60 -11.33 88.27
CA HIS A 15 -11.02 -11.88 87.04
C HIS A 15 -10.77 -13.39 87.17
N ASP A 16 -10.12 -13.83 88.24
CA ASP A 16 -9.80 -15.24 88.45
C ASP A 16 -11.08 -16.08 88.64
N ALA A 17 -12.11 -15.52 89.30
CA ALA A 17 -13.42 -16.15 89.41
C ALA A 17 -14.12 -16.29 88.05
N VAL A 18 -14.09 -15.24 87.21
CA VAL A 18 -14.68 -15.26 85.85
C VAL A 18 -13.91 -16.22 84.94
N VAL A 19 -12.59 -16.27 85.01
CA VAL A 19 -11.76 -17.24 84.26
C VAL A 19 -12.04 -18.67 84.71
N ALA A 20 -12.17 -18.92 86.02
CA ALA A 20 -12.51 -20.24 86.55
C ALA A 20 -13.91 -20.68 86.07
N ALA A 21 -14.90 -19.79 86.10
CA ALA A 21 -16.24 -20.03 85.57
C ALA A 21 -16.22 -20.29 84.06
N LEU A 22 -15.43 -19.53 83.30
CA LEU A 22 -15.25 -19.74 81.86
C LEU A 22 -14.61 -21.09 81.55
N ARG A 23 -13.57 -21.48 82.29
CA ARG A 23 -12.92 -22.79 82.16
C ARG A 23 -13.89 -23.93 82.43
N ALA A 24 -14.66 -23.85 83.50
CA ALA A 24 -15.69 -24.85 83.81
C ALA A 24 -16.74 -24.95 82.69
N LYS A 25 -17.12 -23.82 82.09
CA LYS A 25 -18.07 -23.76 80.98
C LYS A 25 -17.50 -24.31 79.67
N LEU A 26 -16.22 -24.05 79.38
CA LEU A 26 -15.53 -24.63 78.21
C LEU A 26 -15.34 -26.14 78.33
N LEU A 27 -15.11 -26.67 79.54
CA LEU A 27 -15.01 -28.11 79.78
C LEU A 27 -16.35 -28.84 79.66
N THR A 28 -17.47 -28.12 79.85
CA THR A 28 -18.83 -28.68 79.77
C THR A 28 -19.49 -28.45 78.40
N LEU A 29 -18.88 -27.64 77.53
CA LEU A 29 -19.30 -27.48 76.14
C LEU A 29 -18.98 -28.77 75.37
N GLY A 30 -19.99 -29.64 75.24
CA GLY A 30 -19.90 -30.82 74.39
C GLY A 30 -19.64 -30.45 72.92
N ALA A 31 -19.15 -31.42 72.13
CA ALA A 31 -18.73 -31.27 70.73
C ALA A 31 -19.85 -30.91 69.72
N GLY A 32 -20.99 -30.37 70.18
CA GLY A 32 -22.15 -30.01 69.37
C GLY A 32 -21.81 -28.89 68.40
N GLY A 33 -21.73 -29.22 67.11
CA GLY A 33 -21.67 -28.29 65.98
C GLY A 33 -20.35 -27.51 65.78
N MET A 34 -19.51 -27.38 66.81
CA MET A 34 -18.21 -26.70 66.71
C MET A 34 -17.03 -27.63 66.42
N SER A 35 -17.20 -28.94 66.63
CA SER A 35 -16.19 -29.93 66.24
C SER A 35 -16.43 -30.39 64.80
N LYS A 36 -15.39 -30.33 63.97
CA LYS A 36 -15.39 -30.93 62.64
C LYS A 36 -15.15 -32.45 62.66
N GLN A 37 -15.13 -33.07 63.85
CA GLN A 37 -14.91 -34.51 64.06
C GLN A 37 -13.63 -35.05 63.40
N ILE A 38 -12.59 -34.20 63.32
CA ILE A 38 -11.30 -34.58 62.75
C ILE A 38 -10.53 -35.41 63.78
N SER A 39 -9.95 -36.52 63.35
CA SER A 39 -9.13 -37.35 64.24
C SER A 39 -7.83 -36.63 64.62
N PRO A 40 -7.27 -36.86 65.82
CA PRO A 40 -6.02 -36.21 66.22
C PRO A 40 -4.86 -36.46 65.23
N ALA A 41 -4.80 -37.64 64.62
CA ALA A 41 -3.78 -38.00 63.63
C ALA A 41 -3.94 -37.26 62.29
N ALA A 42 -5.16 -36.90 61.89
CA ALA A 42 -5.44 -36.18 60.65
C ALA A 42 -5.51 -34.66 60.83
N PHE A 43 -5.40 -34.17 62.08
CA PHE A 43 -5.54 -32.75 62.38
C PHE A 43 -4.44 -31.92 61.75
N GLU A 44 -3.18 -32.37 61.83
CA GLU A 44 -2.04 -31.65 61.24
C GLU A 44 -2.17 -31.49 59.73
N GLU A 45 -2.56 -32.56 59.02
CA GLU A 45 -2.77 -32.53 57.58
C GLU A 45 -3.94 -31.61 57.20
N HIS A 46 -5.03 -31.63 57.97
CA HIS A 46 -6.18 -30.77 57.73
C HIS A 46 -5.89 -29.30 58.00
N VAL A 47 -5.07 -29.00 59.01
CA VAL A 47 -4.59 -27.64 59.30
C VAL A 47 -3.66 -27.15 58.20
N ALA A 48 -2.74 -27.98 57.72
CA ALA A 48 -1.84 -27.63 56.61
C ALA A 48 -2.65 -27.32 55.33
N SER A 49 -3.59 -28.18 54.96
CA SER A 49 -4.46 -27.97 53.80
C SER A 49 -5.33 -26.71 53.94
N ALA A 50 -5.91 -26.49 55.12
CA ALA A 50 -6.69 -25.29 55.38
C ALA A 50 -5.83 -24.03 55.31
N TRP A 51 -4.61 -24.07 55.86
CA TRP A 51 -3.65 -22.98 55.83
C TRP A 51 -3.24 -22.61 54.40
N ASP A 52 -2.91 -23.60 53.57
CA ASP A 52 -2.60 -23.40 52.14
C ASP A 52 -3.77 -22.81 51.35
N ALA A 53 -4.99 -23.28 51.64
CA ALA A 53 -6.22 -22.76 51.04
C ALA A 53 -6.48 -21.29 51.44
N THR A 54 -6.26 -20.93 52.71
CA THR A 54 -6.35 -19.53 53.16
C THR A 54 -5.21 -18.67 52.68
N GLY A 55 -3.98 -19.17 52.61
CA GLY A 55 -2.81 -18.45 52.08
C GLY A 55 -3.02 -18.05 50.62
N SER A 56 -3.66 -18.92 49.84
CA SER A 56 -4.05 -18.63 48.45
C SER A 56 -5.18 -17.60 48.35
N ALA A 57 -6.08 -17.52 49.34
CA ALA A 57 -7.21 -16.58 49.34
C ALA A 57 -6.86 -15.20 49.93
N VAL A 58 -6.00 -15.13 50.94
CA VAL A 58 -5.59 -13.91 51.66
C VAL A 58 -4.31 -13.31 51.06
N GLY A 59 -3.41 -14.13 50.50
CA GLY A 59 -2.23 -13.68 49.76
C GLY A 59 -2.54 -13.08 48.39
N GLY A 60 -3.80 -13.12 47.95
CA GLY A 60 -4.26 -12.59 46.66
C GLY A 60 -4.68 -11.11 46.68
N THR A 61 -4.82 -10.47 47.85
CA THR A 61 -5.14 -9.04 47.92
C THR A 61 -3.92 -8.21 47.51
N PRO A 62 -3.97 -7.47 46.38
CA PRO A 62 -2.82 -6.69 45.94
C PRO A 62 -2.54 -5.58 46.96
N VAL A 63 -1.26 -5.41 47.30
CA VAL A 63 -0.78 -4.34 48.19
C VAL A 63 -1.30 -2.98 47.68
N GLU A 64 -1.74 -2.10 48.58
CA GLU A 64 -2.33 -0.79 48.25
C GLU A 64 -1.48 0.03 47.25
N GLY A 65 -0.15 -0.03 47.40
CA GLY A 65 0.81 0.58 46.46
C GLY A 65 0.67 0.06 45.02
N TRP A 66 0.51 -1.26 44.85
CA TRP A 66 0.31 -1.86 43.52
C TRP A 66 -1.02 -1.44 42.89
N LEU A 67 -2.09 -1.33 43.69
CA LEU A 67 -3.39 -0.85 43.20
C LEU A 67 -3.30 0.61 42.73
N ARG A 68 -2.59 1.46 43.49
CA ARG A 68 -2.34 2.85 43.11
C ARG A 68 -1.53 2.95 41.82
N GLU A 69 -0.44 2.19 41.68
CA GLU A 69 0.39 2.18 40.48
C GLU A 69 -0.37 1.65 39.26
N ARG A 70 -1.20 0.63 39.43
CA ARG A 70 -2.10 0.14 38.38
C ARG A 70 -3.08 1.20 37.92
N TYR A 71 -3.63 2.01 38.84
CA TYR A 71 -4.51 3.13 38.50
C TYR A 71 -3.77 4.21 37.70
N TRP A 72 -2.58 4.63 38.15
CA TRP A 72 -1.77 5.61 37.42
C TRP A 72 -1.37 5.11 36.04
N ALA A 73 -0.95 3.86 35.91
CA ALA A 73 -0.61 3.27 34.62
C ALA A 73 -1.82 3.19 33.67
N ALA A 74 -3.03 2.93 34.18
CA ALA A 74 -4.25 2.98 33.38
C ALA A 74 -4.58 4.42 32.94
N ARG A 75 -4.53 5.37 33.87
CA ARG A 75 -4.80 6.78 33.57
C ARG A 75 -3.81 7.36 32.56
N SER A 76 -2.53 7.08 32.74
CA SER A 76 -1.47 7.55 31.83
C SER A 76 -1.61 6.92 30.44
N TYR A 77 -2.04 5.65 30.35
CA TYR A 77 -2.42 5.02 29.09
C TYR A 77 -3.58 5.76 28.42
N ASP A 78 -4.66 6.03 29.14
CA ASP A 78 -5.86 6.65 28.59
C ASP A 78 -5.60 8.08 28.12
N LEU A 79 -4.83 8.86 28.89
CA LEU A 79 -4.42 10.21 28.51
C LEU A 79 -3.54 10.21 27.25
N ALA A 80 -2.51 9.37 27.22
CA ALA A 80 -1.62 9.27 26.06
C ALA A 80 -2.35 8.79 24.80
N TYR A 81 -3.27 7.82 24.95
CA TYR A 81 -4.09 7.34 23.84
C TYR A 81 -5.07 8.41 23.36
N ALA A 82 -5.76 9.10 24.27
CA ALA A 82 -6.71 10.16 23.92
C ALA A 82 -6.03 11.32 23.19
N ASP A 83 -4.85 11.74 23.65
CA ASP A 83 -4.03 12.77 23.00
C ASP A 83 -3.68 12.39 21.55
N ALA A 84 -3.16 11.17 21.35
CA ALA A 84 -2.87 10.65 20.01
C ALA A 84 -4.12 10.61 19.12
N GLN A 85 -5.25 10.19 19.69
CA GLN A 85 -6.53 10.05 18.98
C GLN A 85 -7.04 11.38 18.43
N VAL A 86 -6.77 12.52 19.08
CA VAL A 86 -7.14 13.84 18.54
C VAL A 86 -6.47 14.07 17.17
N HIS A 87 -5.18 13.74 17.05
CA HIS A 87 -4.44 13.85 15.80
C HIS A 87 -4.90 12.83 14.77
N LEU A 88 -5.03 11.55 15.17
CA LEU A 88 -5.40 10.45 14.28
C LEU A 88 -6.81 10.63 13.71
N ARG A 89 -7.79 11.09 14.50
CA ARG A 89 -9.15 11.37 14.03
C ARG A 89 -9.19 12.53 13.04
N LYS A 90 -8.42 13.59 13.31
CA LYS A 90 -8.31 14.73 12.38
C LYS A 90 -7.72 14.30 11.04
N TRP A 91 -6.65 13.50 11.07
CA TRP A 91 -6.06 12.92 9.85
C TRP A 91 -7.02 11.94 9.16
N GLY A 92 -7.75 11.13 9.92
CA GLY A 92 -8.78 10.23 9.41
C GLY A 92 -9.88 10.96 8.65
N ALA A 93 -10.40 12.06 9.20
CA ALA A 93 -11.39 12.90 8.54
C ALA A 93 -10.83 13.54 7.24
N GLN A 94 -9.58 13.99 7.27
CA GLN A 94 -8.91 14.55 6.09
C GLN A 94 -8.76 13.51 4.96
N VAL A 95 -8.32 12.30 5.30
CA VAL A 95 -8.16 11.20 4.34
C VAL A 95 -9.51 10.71 3.81
N ALA A 96 -10.54 10.68 4.65
CA ALA A 96 -11.91 10.38 4.22
C ALA A 96 -12.46 11.43 3.24
N GLY A 97 -12.06 12.69 3.38
CA GLY A 97 -12.33 13.77 2.42
C GLY A 97 -11.48 13.72 1.14
N ASN A 98 -10.82 12.59 0.85
CA ASN A 98 -9.90 12.41 -0.27
C ASN A 98 -8.69 13.38 -0.30
N SER A 99 -8.28 13.91 0.86
CA SER A 99 -7.09 14.75 0.98
C SER A 99 -5.93 13.98 1.61
N PHE A 100 -4.71 14.22 1.12
CA PHE A 100 -3.49 13.72 1.74
C PHE A 100 -3.15 14.48 3.02
N VAL A 101 -2.56 13.78 3.99
CA VAL A 101 -1.90 14.41 5.13
C VAL A 101 -0.46 14.74 4.73
N PRO A 102 -0.05 16.02 4.72
CA PRO A 102 1.30 16.38 4.34
C PRO A 102 2.32 15.89 5.38
N ASN A 103 3.45 15.37 4.91
CA ASN A 103 4.54 14.84 5.74
C ASN A 103 4.06 13.82 6.78
N PHE A 104 3.08 12.99 6.41
CA PHE A 104 2.45 12.02 7.30
C PHE A 104 3.47 11.14 8.03
N GLY A 105 4.50 10.65 7.35
CA GLY A 105 5.54 9.79 7.91
C GLY A 105 6.19 10.38 9.16
N ALA A 106 6.71 11.59 9.03
CA ALA A 106 7.36 12.32 10.12
C ALA A 106 6.38 12.71 11.22
N ARG A 107 5.18 13.18 10.86
CA ARG A 107 4.15 13.60 11.83
C ARG A 107 3.60 12.44 12.65
N ALA A 108 3.36 11.30 12.03
CA ALA A 108 2.92 10.09 12.70
C ALA A 108 4.00 9.57 13.65
N SER A 109 5.26 9.57 13.22
CA SER A 109 6.39 9.16 14.07
C SER A 109 6.53 10.08 15.29
N ALA A 110 6.41 11.40 15.09
CA ALA A 110 6.45 12.37 16.17
C ALA A 110 5.27 12.20 17.15
N ALA A 111 4.05 12.01 16.65
CA ALA A 111 2.87 11.77 17.48
C ALA A 111 3.00 10.47 18.30
N LEU A 112 3.44 9.38 17.67
CA LEU A 112 3.69 8.11 18.35
C LEU A 112 4.71 8.27 19.48
N ASN A 113 5.85 8.89 19.19
CA ASN A 113 6.91 9.10 20.19
C ASN A 113 6.45 10.03 21.32
N ALA A 114 5.69 11.08 21.00
CA ALA A 114 5.16 12.00 22.01
C ALA A 114 4.16 11.32 22.95
N SER A 115 3.23 10.52 22.43
CA SER A 115 2.26 9.78 23.26
C SER A 115 2.94 8.71 24.10
N LEU A 116 3.94 8.02 23.54
CA LEU A 116 4.75 7.07 24.31
C LEU A 116 5.56 7.76 25.41
N ALA A 117 6.12 8.93 25.16
CA ALA A 117 6.81 9.72 26.18
C ALA A 117 5.84 10.25 27.25
N MET A 118 4.62 10.65 26.88
CA MET A 118 3.58 11.05 27.83
C MET A 118 3.20 9.90 28.77
N PHE A 119 3.10 8.67 28.25
CA PHE A 119 2.92 7.50 29.09
C PHE A 119 4.08 7.30 30.06
N ASP A 120 5.33 7.37 29.57
CA ASP A 120 6.53 7.15 30.38
C ASP A 120 6.66 8.18 31.51
N VAL A 121 6.38 9.46 31.23
CA VAL A 121 6.34 10.52 32.24
C VAL A 121 5.26 10.25 33.28
N GLY A 122 4.08 9.82 32.85
CA GLY A 122 2.95 9.54 33.74
C GLY A 122 3.12 8.30 34.63
N VAL A 123 4.18 7.50 34.43
CA VAL A 123 4.49 6.32 35.24
C VAL A 123 5.91 6.35 35.83
N ALA A 124 6.63 7.47 35.70
CA ALA A 124 8.03 7.60 36.11
C ALA A 124 8.26 7.31 37.60
N ASP A 125 7.28 7.65 38.45
CA ASP A 125 7.36 7.47 39.91
C ASP A 125 6.88 6.08 40.39
N CYS A 126 6.54 5.16 39.48
CA CYS A 126 6.08 3.83 39.86
C CYS A 126 7.24 2.93 40.31
N SER A 127 6.97 2.02 41.24
CA SER A 127 7.96 1.08 41.76
C SER A 127 8.48 0.09 40.71
N VAL A 128 9.69 -0.43 40.94
CA VAL A 128 10.31 -1.50 40.13
C VAL A 128 9.44 -2.76 40.09
N SER A 129 8.68 -3.04 41.16
CA SER A 129 7.78 -4.20 41.21
C SER A 129 6.66 -4.17 40.16
N SER A 130 6.35 -2.98 39.63
CA SER A 130 5.34 -2.77 38.60
C SER A 130 5.89 -2.79 37.17
N GLU A 131 7.20 -2.93 36.97
CA GLU A 131 7.86 -2.82 35.66
C GLU A 131 7.27 -3.76 34.59
N ALA A 132 6.95 -5.00 34.97
CA ALA A 132 6.31 -5.96 34.07
C ALA A 132 4.92 -5.49 33.59
N MET A 133 4.13 -4.89 34.49
CA MET A 133 2.81 -4.35 34.16
C MET A 133 2.91 -3.08 33.32
N LEU A 134 3.87 -2.21 33.64
CA LEU A 134 4.14 -0.97 32.90
C LEU A 134 4.62 -1.25 31.48
N SER A 135 5.57 -2.17 31.31
CA SER A 135 6.08 -2.58 29.99
C SER A 135 4.98 -3.24 29.14
N GLN A 136 4.12 -4.07 29.74
CA GLN A 136 2.97 -4.65 29.05
C GLN A 136 2.00 -3.57 28.57
N ARG A 137 1.66 -2.59 29.43
CA ARG A 137 0.77 -1.47 29.07
C ARG A 137 1.37 -0.56 28.02
N ARG A 138 2.65 -0.25 28.13
CA ARG A 138 3.41 0.50 27.13
C ARG A 138 3.39 -0.19 25.77
N SER A 139 3.67 -1.49 25.75
CA SER A 139 3.62 -2.29 24.52
C SER A 139 2.21 -2.31 23.91
N ARG A 140 1.18 -2.43 24.76
CA ARG A 140 -0.22 -2.36 24.32
C ARG A 140 -0.55 -1.01 23.70
N LEU A 141 -0.11 0.10 24.31
CA LEU A 141 -0.31 1.46 23.79
C LEU A 141 0.38 1.62 22.44
N GLN A 142 1.66 1.22 22.37
CA GLN A 142 2.42 1.26 21.12
C GLN A 142 1.73 0.48 20.01
N LYS A 143 1.29 -0.75 20.27
CA LYS A 143 0.58 -1.58 19.28
C LYS A 143 -0.74 -0.95 18.84
N ALA A 144 -1.53 -0.42 19.77
CA ALA A 144 -2.80 0.24 19.44
C ALA A 144 -2.58 1.45 18.52
N LEU A 145 -1.63 2.32 18.88
CA LEU A 145 -1.34 3.50 18.07
C LEU A 145 -0.70 3.15 16.72
N GLN A 146 0.20 2.16 16.68
CA GLN A 146 0.79 1.68 15.42
C GLN A 146 -0.28 1.11 14.48
N ALA A 147 -1.28 0.38 15.00
CA ALA A 147 -2.39 -0.14 14.21
C ALA A 147 -3.21 0.99 13.58
N ASP A 148 -3.56 2.02 14.35
CA ASP A 148 -4.32 3.18 13.86
C ASP A 148 -3.55 3.96 12.79
N VAL A 149 -2.24 4.17 12.99
CA VAL A 149 -1.36 4.82 12.00
C VAL A 149 -1.24 3.95 10.74
N GLN A 150 -1.12 2.63 10.88
CA GLN A 150 -1.04 1.71 9.75
C GLN A 150 -2.32 1.72 8.92
N GLU A 151 -3.49 1.79 9.55
CA GLU A 151 -4.76 1.94 8.83
C GLU A 151 -4.80 3.23 8.00
N LEU A 152 -4.39 4.35 8.59
CA LEU A 152 -4.29 5.65 7.89
C LEU A 152 -3.26 5.60 6.76
N PHE A 153 -2.12 4.94 6.97
CA PHE A 153 -1.12 4.71 5.94
C PHE A 153 -1.71 3.95 4.76
N SER A 154 -2.39 2.82 5.01
CA SER A 154 -3.02 2.02 3.95
C SER A 154 -4.05 2.81 3.15
N LYS A 155 -4.87 3.63 3.82
CA LYS A 155 -5.84 4.52 3.17
C LYS A 155 -5.14 5.56 2.28
N GLN A 156 -4.11 6.24 2.79
CA GLN A 156 -3.36 7.24 2.01
C GLN A 156 -2.55 6.63 0.87
N HIS A 157 -1.96 5.46 1.08
CA HIS A 157 -1.25 4.72 0.03
C HIS A 157 -2.21 4.36 -1.11
N ARG A 158 -3.40 3.82 -0.79
CA ARG A 158 -4.44 3.56 -1.79
C ARG A 158 -4.84 4.82 -2.54
N LEU A 159 -5.02 5.93 -1.84
CA LEU A 159 -5.35 7.23 -2.46
C LEU A 159 -4.23 7.71 -3.38
N LEU A 160 -2.97 7.57 -2.96
CA LEU A 160 -1.80 7.87 -3.78
C LEU A 160 -1.79 7.04 -5.06
N THR A 161 -1.93 5.72 -4.95
CA THR A 161 -1.99 4.81 -6.09
C THR A 161 -3.10 5.20 -7.07
N LEU A 162 -4.31 5.50 -6.57
CA LEU A 162 -5.44 5.87 -7.43
C LEU A 162 -5.23 7.23 -8.12
N THR A 163 -4.72 8.22 -7.40
CA THR A 163 -4.50 9.56 -7.96
C THR A 163 -3.38 9.55 -9.01
N THR A 164 -2.27 8.85 -8.77
CA THR A 164 -1.19 8.70 -9.75
C THR A 164 -1.63 7.88 -10.97
N LEU A 165 -2.38 6.79 -10.77
CA LEU A 165 -2.94 6.00 -11.89
C LEU A 165 -3.92 6.82 -12.74
N ASN A 166 -4.81 7.59 -12.11
CA ASN A 166 -5.75 8.44 -12.85
C ASN A 166 -5.03 9.54 -13.62
N HIS A 167 -3.99 10.14 -13.04
CA HIS A 167 -3.14 11.10 -13.74
C HIS A 167 -2.45 10.46 -14.94
N PHE A 168 -1.86 9.27 -14.77
CA PHE A 168 -1.24 8.50 -15.85
C PHE A 168 -2.23 8.17 -16.97
N LYS A 169 -3.43 7.67 -16.65
CA LYS A 169 -4.51 7.38 -17.62
C LYS A 169 -4.91 8.63 -18.40
N ALA A 170 -5.03 9.78 -17.74
CA ALA A 170 -5.34 11.06 -18.38
C ALA A 170 -4.23 11.53 -19.32
N GLN A 171 -2.95 11.36 -18.93
CA GLN A 171 -1.80 11.67 -19.79
C GLN A 171 -1.75 10.74 -21.02
N LEU A 172 -2.01 9.45 -20.83
CA LEU A 172 -2.03 8.48 -21.93
C LEU A 172 -3.15 8.80 -22.94
N LEU A 173 -4.36 9.10 -22.47
CA LEU A 173 -5.45 9.57 -23.33
C LEU A 173 -5.05 10.81 -24.13
N LYS A 174 -4.39 11.79 -23.51
CA LYS A 174 -3.92 12.99 -24.23
C LYS A 174 -2.95 12.64 -25.36
N VAL A 175 -2.03 11.70 -25.14
CA VAL A 175 -1.10 11.24 -26.19
C VAL A 175 -1.89 10.59 -27.33
N VAL A 176 -2.80 9.67 -27.02
CA VAL A 176 -3.64 8.98 -28.02
C VAL A 176 -4.52 9.95 -28.81
N SER A 177 -5.11 10.95 -28.14
CA SER A 177 -5.91 12.00 -28.80
C SER A 177 -5.15 12.76 -29.90
N ARG A 178 -3.82 12.83 -29.78
CA ARG A 178 -2.93 13.56 -30.69
C ARG A 178 -2.33 12.64 -31.75
N SER A 179 -1.85 11.46 -31.37
CA SER A 179 -1.09 10.57 -32.25
C SER A 179 -1.86 9.35 -32.77
N GLY A 180 -3.04 9.06 -32.22
CA GLY A 180 -3.86 7.87 -32.54
C GLY A 180 -3.34 6.59 -31.90
N VAL A 181 -2.07 6.26 -32.11
CA VAL A 181 -1.42 5.12 -31.44
C VAL A 181 -0.25 5.66 -30.61
N PRO A 182 -0.19 5.37 -29.30
CA PRO A 182 0.91 5.80 -28.46
C PRO A 182 2.17 4.97 -28.79
N GLN A 183 3.25 5.63 -29.17
CA GLN A 183 4.53 4.96 -29.45
C GLN A 183 5.12 4.41 -28.14
N GLN A 184 5.87 3.30 -28.22
CA GLN A 184 6.36 2.60 -27.03
C GLN A 184 7.23 3.48 -26.12
N TRP A 185 8.12 4.30 -26.70
CA TRP A 185 8.93 5.25 -25.94
C TRP A 185 8.10 6.31 -25.18
N GLN A 186 6.92 6.69 -25.69
CA GLN A 186 6.01 7.63 -25.02
C GLN A 186 5.36 6.96 -23.81
N GLN A 187 4.94 5.70 -23.97
CA GLN A 187 4.39 4.90 -22.87
C GLN A 187 5.42 4.70 -21.77
N ASP A 188 6.65 4.33 -22.13
CA ASP A 188 7.75 4.15 -21.19
C ASP A 188 8.10 5.45 -20.47
N SER A 189 8.12 6.58 -21.17
CA SER A 189 8.38 7.89 -20.58
C SER A 189 7.28 8.29 -19.58
N LEU A 190 6.01 8.11 -19.93
CA LEU A 190 4.88 8.36 -19.02
C LEU A 190 4.91 7.44 -17.80
N ARG A 191 5.27 6.16 -17.98
CA ARG A 191 5.37 5.19 -16.88
C ARG A 191 6.46 5.59 -15.90
N ARG A 192 7.67 5.89 -16.38
CA ARG A 192 8.78 6.36 -15.54
C ARG A 192 8.44 7.65 -14.81
N SER A 193 7.72 8.57 -15.48
CA SER A 193 7.27 9.81 -14.85
C SER A 193 6.26 9.56 -13.72
N ALA A 194 5.32 8.63 -13.91
CA ALA A 194 4.35 8.24 -12.89
C ALA A 194 5.02 7.51 -11.71
N GLU A 195 5.94 6.59 -11.98
CA GLU A 195 6.76 5.90 -10.96
C GLU A 195 7.56 6.91 -10.12
N LYS A 196 8.23 7.88 -10.77
CA LYS A 196 8.97 8.93 -10.07
C LYS A 196 8.07 9.80 -9.19
N GLN A 197 6.89 10.18 -9.69
CA GLN A 197 5.93 10.98 -8.92
C GLN A 197 5.40 10.19 -7.72
N PHE A 198 5.09 8.92 -7.91
CA PHE A 198 4.66 8.01 -6.86
C PHE A 198 5.75 7.85 -5.80
N ASP A 199 6.98 7.57 -6.20
CA ASP A 199 8.11 7.37 -5.29
C ASP A 199 8.44 8.62 -4.46
N ALA A 200 8.34 9.81 -5.06
CA ALA A 200 8.53 11.07 -4.37
C ALA A 200 7.45 11.30 -3.31
N ALA A 201 6.17 11.08 -3.64
CA ALA A 201 5.06 11.23 -2.70
C ALA A 201 5.06 10.13 -1.61
N LEU A 202 5.44 8.91 -1.96
CA LEU A 202 5.55 7.78 -1.04
C LEU A 202 6.58 8.04 0.07
N SER A 203 7.69 8.72 -0.26
CA SER A 203 8.73 9.06 0.72
C SER A 203 8.21 9.86 1.92
N ALA A 204 7.23 10.75 1.69
CA ALA A 204 6.61 11.56 2.74
C ALA A 204 5.54 10.81 3.55
N LEU A 205 5.07 9.66 3.06
CA LEU A 205 4.06 8.82 3.69
C LEU A 205 4.66 7.72 4.58
N LEU A 206 5.89 7.29 4.28
CA LEU A 206 6.53 6.20 5.01
C LEU A 206 6.83 6.59 6.46
N VAL A 207 6.40 5.73 7.39
CA VAL A 207 6.65 5.86 8.82
C VAL A 207 7.75 4.87 9.20
N PRO A 208 8.98 5.31 9.53
CA PRO A 208 10.09 4.39 9.80
C PRO A 208 9.84 3.43 10.97
N SER A 209 9.00 3.82 11.93
CA SER A 209 8.68 3.03 13.11
C SER A 209 7.59 1.97 12.90
N LEU A 210 6.98 1.88 11.71
CA LEU A 210 6.03 0.83 11.37
C LEU A 210 6.76 -0.33 10.69
N GLY A 211 6.63 -1.53 11.26
CA GLY A 211 7.08 -2.78 10.64
C GLY A 211 6.16 -3.17 9.49
N GLY A 212 6.37 -2.59 8.31
CA GLY A 212 5.54 -2.77 7.13
C GLY A 212 6.33 -3.05 5.83
N PRO A 213 5.64 -3.11 4.68
CA PRO A 213 6.30 -3.31 3.40
C PRO A 213 7.31 -2.20 3.11
N THR A 214 8.45 -2.59 2.56
CA THR A 214 9.53 -1.64 2.27
C THR A 214 9.13 -0.72 1.12
N ARG A 215 9.75 0.48 1.07
CA ARG A 215 9.58 1.42 -0.05
C ARG A 215 9.76 0.73 -1.41
N GLN A 216 10.76 -0.14 -1.50
CA GLN A 216 11.05 -0.89 -2.73
C GLN A 216 9.90 -1.83 -3.10
N GLN A 217 9.35 -2.59 -2.14
CA GLN A 217 8.21 -3.48 -2.39
C GLN A 217 6.99 -2.71 -2.90
N LEU A 218 6.68 -1.55 -2.31
CA LEU A 218 5.55 -0.71 -2.72
C LEU A 218 5.74 -0.12 -4.13
N ASN A 219 6.95 0.34 -4.45
CA ASN A 219 7.27 0.83 -5.80
C ASN A 219 7.20 -0.29 -6.85
N THR A 220 7.72 -1.48 -6.53
CA THR A 220 7.65 -2.63 -7.43
C THR A 220 6.20 -3.04 -7.69
N ALA A 221 5.37 -3.11 -6.64
CA ALA A 221 3.95 -3.41 -6.78
C ALA A 221 3.22 -2.35 -7.63
N PHE A 222 3.53 -1.07 -7.42
CA PHE A 222 2.96 0.02 -8.24
C PHE A 222 3.39 -0.07 -9.71
N GLY A 223 4.65 -0.37 -10.00
CA GLY A 223 5.14 -0.56 -11.38
C GLY A 223 4.49 -1.75 -12.09
N GLN A 224 4.25 -2.85 -11.37
CA GLN A 224 3.48 -3.99 -11.88
C GLN A 224 2.03 -3.59 -12.19
N GLN A 225 1.39 -2.88 -11.27
CA GLN A 225 0.02 -2.39 -11.45
C GLN A 225 -0.09 -1.41 -12.62
N LEU A 226 0.89 -0.51 -12.82
CA LEU A 226 0.97 0.37 -13.98
C LEU A 226 1.05 -0.42 -15.27
N THR A 227 1.90 -1.44 -15.33
CA THR A 227 2.09 -2.27 -16.52
C THR A 227 0.81 -3.02 -16.87
N GLU A 228 0.18 -3.66 -15.89
CA GLU A 228 -1.09 -4.39 -16.08
C GLU A 228 -2.26 -3.46 -16.45
N GLN A 229 -2.35 -2.28 -15.83
CA GLN A 229 -3.39 -1.32 -16.18
C GLN A 229 -3.16 -0.69 -17.55
N THR A 230 -1.90 -0.53 -17.98
CA THR A 230 -1.58 0.04 -19.30
C THR A 230 -2.08 -0.87 -20.42
N SER A 231 -1.79 -2.17 -20.36
CA SER A 231 -2.25 -3.12 -21.39
C SER A 231 -3.79 -3.14 -21.48
N LYS A 232 -4.48 -3.29 -20.34
CA LYS A 232 -5.94 -3.29 -20.27
C LYS A 232 -6.55 -1.96 -20.75
N TYR A 233 -5.91 -0.84 -20.44
CA TYR A 233 -6.45 0.48 -20.77
C TYR A 233 -6.24 0.87 -22.24
N LEU A 234 -5.18 0.37 -22.89
CA LEU A 234 -4.99 0.54 -24.33
C LEU A 234 -6.11 -0.13 -25.14
N GLU A 235 -6.61 -1.26 -24.66
CA GLU A 235 -7.71 -2.00 -25.28
C GLU A 235 -9.10 -1.45 -24.90
N SER A 236 -9.17 -0.48 -23.99
CA SER A 236 -10.45 0.01 -23.46
C SER A 236 -11.25 0.82 -24.50
N PRO A 237 -12.61 0.76 -24.46
CA PRO A 237 -13.48 1.54 -25.34
C PRO A 237 -13.15 3.05 -25.42
N PRO A 238 -12.88 3.79 -24.32
CA PRO A 238 -12.55 5.20 -24.42
C PRO A 238 -11.23 5.45 -25.18
N MET A 239 -10.26 4.54 -25.07
CA MET A 239 -9.00 4.64 -25.81
C MET A 239 -9.21 4.36 -27.30
N GLN A 240 -9.98 3.32 -27.63
CA GLN A 240 -10.33 2.99 -29.01
C GLN A 240 -11.10 4.13 -29.69
N LEU A 241 -12.07 4.73 -29.01
CA LEU A 241 -12.83 5.88 -29.52
C LEU A 241 -11.92 7.08 -29.79
N GLN A 242 -10.97 7.37 -28.90
CA GLN A 242 -10.01 8.44 -29.14
C GLN A 242 -9.03 8.13 -30.27
N ALA A 243 -8.55 6.89 -30.37
CA ALA A 243 -7.71 6.46 -31.48
C ALA A 243 -8.46 6.57 -32.82
N MET A 244 -9.73 6.17 -32.87
CA MET A 244 -10.61 6.35 -34.03
C MET A 244 -10.82 7.83 -34.36
N ASN A 245 -11.05 8.70 -33.36
CA ASN A 245 -11.20 10.14 -33.58
C ASN A 245 -9.91 10.78 -34.10
N ALA A 246 -8.76 10.37 -33.57
CA ALA A 246 -7.45 10.82 -34.05
C ALA A 246 -7.17 10.32 -35.48
N MET A 247 -7.55 9.08 -35.79
CA MET A 247 -7.48 8.51 -37.14
C MET A 247 -8.40 9.28 -38.10
N ARG A 248 -9.67 9.52 -37.74
CA ARG A 248 -10.62 10.35 -38.51
C ARG A 248 -10.09 11.77 -38.75
N ARG A 249 -9.41 12.38 -37.77
CA ARG A 249 -8.75 13.69 -37.96
C ARG A 249 -7.58 13.64 -38.93
N ARG A 250 -6.90 12.50 -39.06
CA ARG A 250 -5.81 12.29 -40.02
C ARG A 250 -6.33 11.97 -41.41
N THR A 251 -7.36 11.14 -41.53
CA THR A 251 -7.94 10.71 -42.81
C THR A 251 -8.94 11.71 -43.37
N GLY A 252 -9.66 12.44 -42.51
CA GLY A 252 -10.63 13.48 -42.89
C GLY A 252 -10.00 14.82 -43.26
N LYS A 253 -8.69 15.01 -43.01
CA LYS A 253 -7.95 16.07 -43.67
C LYS A 253 -7.63 15.59 -45.08
N ALA A 254 -8.41 16.02 -46.06
CA ALA A 254 -7.99 15.97 -47.45
C ALA A 254 -6.55 16.49 -47.51
N GLN A 255 -5.64 15.72 -48.10
CA GLN A 255 -4.26 16.13 -48.29
C GLN A 255 -4.33 17.48 -49.01
N LYS A 256 -4.03 18.57 -48.29
CA LYS A 256 -4.18 19.92 -48.86
C LYS A 256 -3.42 19.91 -50.18
N PRO A 257 -4.05 20.33 -51.30
CA PRO A 257 -3.34 20.39 -52.56
C PRO A 257 -2.06 21.21 -52.32
N PRO A 258 -0.93 20.68 -52.77
CA PRO A 258 0.36 21.26 -52.44
C PRO A 258 0.50 22.64 -53.07
N ARG A 259 0.34 23.72 -52.29
CA ARG A 259 0.54 25.09 -52.79
C ARG A 259 1.97 25.25 -53.33
N GLY A 260 2.09 25.62 -54.61
CA GLY A 260 3.37 25.84 -55.30
C GLY A 260 3.80 24.67 -56.19
N MET A 261 4.96 24.83 -56.85
CA MET A 261 5.57 23.79 -57.69
C MET A 261 6.33 22.80 -56.82
N ARG A 262 5.96 21.52 -56.89
CA ARG A 262 6.74 20.43 -56.30
C ARG A 262 7.39 19.60 -57.39
N VAL A 263 8.65 19.27 -57.16
CA VAL A 263 9.47 18.46 -58.06
C VAL A 263 9.81 17.16 -57.36
N GLY A 264 9.55 16.04 -58.00
CA GLY A 264 9.97 14.73 -57.54
C GLY A 264 10.80 14.01 -58.59
N LEU A 265 11.67 13.14 -58.11
CA LEU A 265 12.55 12.31 -58.92
C LEU A 265 11.97 10.91 -59.04
N GLY A 266 11.70 10.53 -60.28
CA GLY A 266 11.34 9.19 -60.67
C GLY A 266 12.52 8.45 -61.30
N VAL A 267 12.62 7.15 -61.08
CA VAL A 267 13.50 6.26 -61.85
C VAL A 267 12.64 5.12 -62.37
N VAL A 268 12.68 4.90 -63.68
CA VAL A 268 12.05 3.74 -64.31
C VAL A 268 13.15 2.86 -64.88
N GLY A 269 13.34 1.69 -64.27
CA GLY A 269 14.16 0.62 -64.80
C GLY A 269 13.32 -0.36 -65.62
N ALA A 270 13.89 -0.88 -66.68
CA ALA A 270 13.38 -2.04 -67.39
C ALA A 270 14.50 -3.04 -67.62
N ALA A 271 14.27 -4.30 -67.25
CA ALA A 271 15.11 -5.43 -67.60
C ALA A 271 14.35 -6.33 -68.59
N ARG A 272 14.94 -6.49 -69.77
CA ARG A 272 14.44 -7.40 -70.80
C ARG A 272 15.32 -8.64 -70.80
N SER A 273 14.73 -9.79 -70.52
CA SER A 273 15.43 -11.07 -70.52
C SER A 273 15.21 -11.79 -71.83
N LYS A 274 16.23 -12.52 -72.31
CA LYS A 274 16.17 -13.43 -73.45
C LYS A 274 16.15 -14.90 -73.04
N ILE A 275 15.97 -15.17 -71.75
CA ILE A 275 16.02 -16.53 -71.19
C ILE A 275 14.87 -17.35 -71.78
N GLY A 276 15.21 -18.41 -72.52
CA GLY A 276 14.24 -19.29 -73.19
C GLY A 276 13.81 -18.83 -74.60
N GLY A 277 14.58 -17.97 -75.27
CA GLY A 277 14.32 -17.59 -76.66
C GLY A 277 13.36 -16.41 -76.86
N GLY A 278 12.94 -15.73 -75.78
CA GLY A 278 12.18 -14.48 -75.85
C GLY A 278 10.77 -14.63 -76.46
N GLN A 279 10.15 -15.80 -76.41
CA GLN A 279 8.76 -15.95 -76.89
C GLN A 279 7.71 -15.86 -75.76
N GLY A 280 8.10 -15.40 -74.58
CA GLY A 280 7.23 -15.37 -73.40
C GLY A 280 6.54 -14.02 -73.22
N ASN A 281 5.22 -14.00 -73.10
CA ASN A 281 4.44 -12.80 -72.73
C ASN A 281 4.49 -12.50 -71.22
N LEU A 282 5.62 -12.82 -70.54
CA LEU A 282 5.75 -12.58 -69.11
C LEU A 282 6.27 -11.17 -68.89
N GLN A 283 5.35 -10.28 -68.50
CA GLN A 283 5.63 -8.92 -68.09
C GLN A 283 5.25 -8.75 -66.63
N THR A 284 6.21 -8.40 -65.79
CA THR A 284 5.98 -8.07 -64.38
C THR A 284 6.51 -6.67 -64.09
N PHE A 285 5.81 -5.96 -63.23
CA PHE A 285 6.22 -4.64 -62.79
C PHE A 285 6.21 -4.60 -61.26
N ALA A 286 7.22 -3.98 -60.68
CA ALA A 286 7.27 -3.65 -59.27
C ALA A 286 7.51 -2.14 -59.16
N GLY A 287 6.83 -1.49 -58.24
CA GLY A 287 6.93 -0.04 -58.08
C GLY A 287 6.78 0.38 -56.64
N TYR A 288 7.49 1.44 -56.28
CA TYR A 288 7.34 2.16 -55.03
C TYR A 288 7.12 3.64 -55.33
N THR A 289 6.05 4.20 -54.78
CA THR A 289 5.70 5.62 -54.92
C THR A 289 5.61 6.25 -53.53
N SER A 290 6.36 7.34 -53.32
CA SER A 290 6.32 8.13 -52.10
C SER A 290 6.27 9.62 -52.47
N GLY A 291 5.06 10.17 -52.44
CA GLY A 291 4.80 11.51 -52.96
C GLY A 291 5.11 11.59 -54.46
N LEU A 292 5.97 12.54 -54.85
CA LEU A 292 6.39 12.73 -56.25
C LEU A 292 7.63 11.92 -56.63
N ASN A 293 8.22 11.21 -55.67
CA ASN A 293 9.33 10.31 -55.94
C ASN A 293 8.78 8.91 -56.27
N SER A 294 9.25 8.32 -57.35
CA SER A 294 8.73 7.04 -57.84
C SER A 294 9.84 6.14 -58.38
N ALA A 295 9.98 4.93 -57.88
CA ALA A 295 10.87 3.94 -58.45
C ALA A 295 10.01 2.83 -59.07
N HIS A 296 10.13 2.62 -60.38
CA HIS A 296 9.44 1.53 -61.08
C HIS A 296 10.48 0.64 -61.75
N PHE A 297 10.30 -0.66 -61.64
CA PHE A 297 11.12 -1.65 -62.32
C PHE A 297 10.21 -2.61 -63.08
N MET A 298 10.42 -2.70 -64.39
CA MET A 298 9.71 -3.63 -65.25
C MET A 298 10.65 -4.77 -65.63
N PHE A 299 10.17 -6.00 -65.52
CA PHE A 299 10.82 -7.16 -66.09
C PHE A 299 9.93 -7.71 -67.21
N ALA A 300 10.50 -7.89 -68.40
CA ALA A 300 9.79 -8.44 -69.54
C ALA A 300 10.61 -9.54 -70.22
N ASN A 301 9.95 -10.64 -70.61
CA ASN A 301 10.53 -11.71 -71.42
C ASN A 301 10.09 -11.63 -72.90
N ASP A 302 9.84 -10.40 -73.38
CA ASP A 302 9.52 -10.16 -74.78
C ASP A 302 10.79 -10.25 -75.63
N GLY A 303 10.80 -11.12 -76.62
CA GLY A 303 11.85 -11.23 -77.64
C GLY A 303 11.83 -10.03 -78.58
N PHE A 304 12.40 -10.20 -79.77
CA PHE A 304 12.70 -9.14 -80.75
C PHE A 304 11.47 -8.38 -81.29
N ILE A 305 10.76 -7.65 -80.43
CA ILE A 305 9.77 -6.65 -80.82
C ILE A 305 10.55 -5.33 -80.92
N PRO A 306 10.76 -4.81 -82.14
CA PRO A 306 11.43 -3.53 -82.31
C PRO A 306 10.62 -2.44 -81.61
N ASP A 307 11.30 -1.56 -80.87
CA ASP A 307 10.69 -0.34 -80.35
C ASP A 307 10.31 0.57 -81.54
N SER A 308 9.54 1.64 -81.31
CA SER A 308 9.10 2.58 -82.35
C SER A 308 10.24 3.25 -83.15
N SER A 309 11.50 3.06 -82.74
CA SER A 309 12.71 3.49 -83.45
C SER A 309 13.29 2.44 -84.42
N GLY A 310 12.68 1.25 -84.53
CA GLY A 310 13.15 0.16 -85.41
C GLY A 310 14.42 -0.56 -84.94
N SER A 311 14.99 -0.17 -83.79
CA SER A 311 16.16 -0.80 -83.18
C SER A 311 15.75 -1.74 -82.05
N GLU A 312 16.53 -2.80 -81.84
CA GLU A 312 16.34 -3.68 -80.69
C GLU A 312 16.57 -2.89 -79.38
N PRO A 313 15.61 -2.91 -78.43
CA PRO A 313 15.77 -2.20 -77.17
C PRO A 313 16.86 -2.85 -76.30
N PRO A 314 17.66 -2.06 -75.55
CA PRO A 314 18.73 -2.59 -74.73
C PRO A 314 18.21 -3.50 -73.61
N PRO A 315 18.99 -4.51 -73.18
CA PRO A 315 18.57 -5.49 -72.17
C PRO A 315 18.31 -4.86 -70.79
N LEU A 316 18.97 -3.73 -70.52
CA LEU A 316 18.76 -2.93 -69.31
C LEU A 316 18.59 -1.48 -69.73
N ARG A 317 17.50 -0.85 -69.33
CA ARG A 317 17.23 0.57 -69.56
C ARG A 317 16.88 1.22 -68.23
N PHE A 318 17.58 2.28 -67.87
CA PHE A 318 17.18 3.18 -66.80
C PHE A 318 16.83 4.52 -67.39
N GLN A 319 15.62 4.98 -67.12
CA GLN A 319 15.14 6.28 -67.53
C GLN A 319 14.82 7.11 -66.28
N PRO A 320 15.58 8.18 -66.00
CA PRO A 320 15.18 9.14 -65.01
C PRO A 320 13.91 9.86 -65.50
N LYS A 321 12.98 10.10 -64.59
CA LYS A 321 11.76 10.88 -64.80
C LYS A 321 11.73 12.01 -63.79
N MET A 322 11.27 13.17 -64.24
CA MET A 322 10.99 14.30 -63.36
C MET A 322 9.48 14.45 -63.27
N ASN A 323 8.95 14.30 -62.07
CA ASN A 323 7.52 14.46 -61.80
C ASN A 323 7.30 15.89 -61.30
N PHE A 324 6.54 16.67 -62.06
CA PHE A 324 6.13 18.01 -61.67
C PHE A 324 4.68 17.98 -61.24
N ASP A 325 4.41 18.45 -60.04
CA ASP A 325 3.05 18.73 -59.57
C ASP A 325 2.94 20.23 -59.35
N ILE A 326 2.17 20.87 -60.21
CA ILE A 326 1.94 22.31 -60.23
C ILE A 326 0.48 22.51 -59.85
N SER A 327 0.25 23.01 -58.63
CA SER A 327 -1.07 23.52 -58.25
C SER A 327 -1.04 25.04 -58.17
N ILE A 328 -1.96 25.68 -58.90
CA ILE A 328 -2.22 27.12 -58.89
C ILE A 328 -3.29 27.41 -57.83
#